data_AF-A0A3M1G799-F1
#
_entry.id   AF-A0A3M1G799-F1
#
_cell.length_a   1.000
_cell.length_b   1.000
_cell.length_c   1.000
_cell.angle_alpha   90.00
_cell.angle_beta   90.00
_cell.angle_gamma   90.00
#
_symmetry.space_group_name_H-M   'P 1'
#
loop_
_entity.id
_entity.type
_entity.pdbx_description
1 polymer ?
#
loop_
_entity_poly.entity_id
_entity_poly.type
_entity_poly.pdbx_seq_one_letter_code
_entity_poly.pdbx_strand_id
1 'polypeptide(L)' 'TRAVNMAMVGALSWFLPVKVSTLEEVIKWRLPEKLHRVNLEAFRQGRKALKGKL' A
#
# COMPACT_ATOMS: atom_id res chain seq x y z
N THR A 1 -11.56 4.16 -0.83
CA THR A 1 -10.39 4.70 -1.57
C THR A 1 -10.29 3.99 -2.92
N ARG A 2 -9.77 4.65 -3.96
CA ARG A 2 -9.55 4.00 -5.27
C ARG A 2 -8.22 3.23 -5.21
N ALA A 3 -8.13 2.08 -5.87
CA ALA A 3 -6.94 1.22 -5.85
C ALA A 3 -5.65 1.97 -6.24
N VAL A 4 -5.75 2.89 -7.21
CA VAL A 4 -4.64 3.77 -7.64
C VAL A 4 -4.03 4.55 -6.46
N ASN A 5 -4.85 5.05 -5.52
CA ASN A 5 -4.35 5.78 -4.37
C ASN A 5 -3.49 4.88 -3.48
N MET A 6 -3.87 3.62 -3.32
CA MET A 6 -3.07 2.67 -2.54
C MET A 6 -1.78 2.28 -3.24
N ALA A 7 -1.78 2.19 -4.57
CA ALA A 7 -0.53 2.03 -5.33
C ALA A 7 0.43 3.22 -5.12
N MET A 8 -0.08 4.47 -5.10
CA MET A 8 0.76 5.62 -4.78
C MET A 8 1.32 5.57 -3.35
N VAL A 9 0.49 5.21 -2.36
CA VAL A 9 0.94 5.00 -0.97
C VAL A 9 2.00 3.89 -0.90
N GLY A 10 1.83 2.83 -1.68
CA GLY A 10 2.80 1.77 -1.86
C GLY A 10 4.15 2.29 -2.34
N ALA A 11 4.17 3.05 -3.42
CA ALA A 11 5.39 3.66 -3.94
C ALA A 11 6.07 4.57 -2.90
N LEU A 12 5.29 5.46 -2.26
CA LEU A 12 5.81 6.40 -1.26
C LEU A 12 6.36 5.71 -0.01
N SER A 13 5.87 4.51 0.33
CA SER A 13 6.27 3.79 1.55
C SER A 13 7.75 3.37 1.62
N TRP A 14 8.54 3.54 0.55
CA TRP A 14 9.99 3.40 0.60
C TRP A 14 10.69 4.59 1.27
N PHE A 15 10.06 5.76 1.23
CA PHE A 15 10.64 7.02 1.72
C PHE A 15 10.10 7.43 3.09
N LEU A 16 9.11 6.70 3.61
CA LEU A 16 8.49 6.98 4.90
C LEU A 16 9.18 6.16 6.01
N PRO A 17 9.42 6.75 7.19
CA PRO A 17 9.96 6.04 8.35
C PRO A 17 8.88 5.19 9.05
N VAL A 18 8.13 4.39 8.28
CA VAL A 18 7.00 3.58 8.77
C VAL A 18 7.16 2.16 8.29
N LYS A 19 6.94 1.18 9.18
CA LYS A 19 6.99 -0.23 8.82
C LYS A 19 5.89 -0.57 7.82
N VAL A 20 6.23 -1.42 6.86
CA VAL A 20 5.30 -1.90 5.83
C VAL A 20 4.08 -2.59 6.45
N SER A 21 4.30 -3.41 7.48
CA SER A 21 3.22 -4.10 8.20
C SER A 21 2.22 -3.12 8.81
N THR A 22 2.70 -2.02 9.39
CA THR A 22 1.84 -0.96 9.94
C THR A 22 0.95 -0.34 8.86
N LEU A 23 1.49 -0.12 7.66
CA LEU A 23 0.70 0.40 6.54
C LEU A 23 -0.34 -0.62 6.06
N GLU A 24 0.01 -1.91 5.96
CA GLU A 24 -0.95 -2.97 5.60
C GLU A 24 -2.06 -3.12 6.65
N GLU A 25 -1.73 -3.02 7.94
CA GLU A 25 -2.70 -3.03 9.04
C GLU A 25 -3.66 -1.83 8.98
N VAL A 26 -3.13 -0.63 8.74
CA VAL A 26 -3.95 0.59 8.58
C VAL A 26 -4.89 0.48 7.37
N ILE A 27 -4.45 -0.13 6.27
CA ILE A 27 -5.31 -0.37 5.10
C ILE A 27 -6.50 -1.27 5.48
N LYS A 28 -6.26 -2.34 6.25
CA LYS A 28 -7.34 -3.23 6.73
C LYS A 28 -8.25 -2.54 7.74
N TRP A 29 -7.70 -1.74 8.65
CA TRP A 29 -8.47 -1.04 9.67
C TRP A 29 -9.38 0.07 9.09
N ARG A 30 -8.92 0.77 8.04
CA ARG A 30 -9.63 1.93 7.46
C ARG A 30 -10.63 1.58 6.38
N LEU A 31 -10.56 0.39 5.79
CA LEU A 31 -11.39 -0.01 4.65
C LEU A 31 -12.36 -1.13 5.03
N PRO A 32 -13.56 -1.16 4.43
CA PRO A 32 -14.43 -2.34 4.50
C PRO A 32 -13.71 -3.59 4.00
N GLU A 33 -13.99 -4.73 4.61
CA GLU A 33 -13.33 -6.03 4.32
C GLU A 33 -13.34 -6.39 2.83
N LYS A 34 -14.47 -6.18 2.15
CA LYS A 34 -14.62 -6.41 0.70
C LYS A 34 -13.60 -5.65 -0.18
N LEU A 35 -13.00 -4.58 0.35
CA LEU A 35 -12.00 -3.76 -0.33
C LEU A 35 -10.56 -4.09 0.08
N HIS A 36 -10.33 -4.92 1.10
CA HIS A 36 -8.98 -5.21 1.60
C HIS A 36 -8.09 -5.79 0.52
N ARG A 37 -8.55 -6.85 -0.16
CA ARG A 37 -7.76 -7.57 -1.16
C ARG A 37 -7.24 -6.64 -2.26
N VAL A 38 -8.13 -5.88 -2.90
CA VAL A 38 -7.76 -5.01 -4.03
C VAL A 38 -6.83 -3.87 -3.61
N ASN A 39 -7.00 -3.34 -2.40
CA ASN A 39 -6.20 -2.23 -1.91
C ASN A 39 -4.83 -2.65 -1.37
N LEU A 40 -4.76 -3.80 -0.70
CA LEU A 40 -3.49 -4.42 -0.30
C LEU A 40 -2.66 -4.81 -1.51
N GLU A 41 -3.29 -5.39 -2.54
CA GLU A 41 -2.59 -5.73 -3.78
C GLU A 41 -2.07 -4.47 -4.47
N ALA A 42 -2.90 -3.43 -4.60
CA ALA A 42 -2.46 -2.17 -5.19
C ALA A 42 -1.29 -1.54 -4.42
N PHE A 43 -1.33 -1.53 -3.09
CA PHE A 43 -0.22 -1.09 -2.24
C PHE A 43 1.08 -1.86 -2.52
N ARG A 44 0.99 -3.19 -2.59
CA ARG A 44 2.16 -4.06 -2.87
C ARG A 44 2.74 -3.82 -4.26
N GLN A 45 1.88 -3.66 -5.27
CA GLN A 45 2.31 -3.32 -6.64
C GLN A 45 2.98 -1.95 -6.69
N GLY A 46 2.44 -0.96 -5.97
CA GLY A 46 3.06 0.34 -5.77
C GLY A 46 4.48 0.25 -5.20
N ARG A 47 4.67 -0.51 -4.11
CA ARG A 47 6.00 -0.78 -3.55
C ARG A 47 6.92 -1.46 -4.56
N LYS A 48 6.41 -2.47 -5.28
CA LYS A 48 7.19 -3.23 -6.25
C LYS A 48 7.68 -2.38 -7.41
N ALA A 49 6.93 -1.36 -7.83
CA ALA A 49 7.28 -0.48 -8.95
C ALA A 49 8.61 0.28 -8.76
N LEU A 50 9.01 0.52 -7.51
CA LEU A 50 10.29 1.15 -7.16
C LEU A 50 11.34 0.15 -6.67
N LYS A 51 10.99 -1.12 -6.47
CA LYS A 51 11.95 -2.16 -6.05
C LYS A 51 13.00 -2.35 -7.14
N GLY A 52 14.28 -2.15 -6.81
CA GLY A 52 15.40 -2.21 -7.75
C GLY A 52 15.68 -0.92 -8.52
N LYS A 53 14.93 0.16 -8.23
CA LYS A 53 15.19 1.53 -8.72
C LYS A 53 15.62 2.49 -7.60
N LEU A 54 15.70 1.98 -6.38
CA LEU A 54 16.12 2.68 -5.16
C LEU A 54 17.38 2.01 -4.61
#